data_AF-A0A8H7WPW6-F1
#
_entry.id   AF-A0A8H7WPW6-F1
#
_cell.length_a   1.000
_cell.length_b   1.000
_cell.length_c   1.000
_cell.angle_alpha   90.00
_cell.angle_beta   90.00
_cell.angle_gamma   90.00
#
_symmetry.space_group_name_H-M   'P 1'
#
loop_
_entity.id
_entity.type
_entity.pdbx_description
1 polymer ?
#
loop_
_entity_poly.entity_id
_entity_poly.type
_entity_poly.pdbx_seq_one_letter_code
_entity_poly.pdbx_strand_id
1 'polypeptide(L)'
;MTDGTRMAGLDKNVLVMTLPSSSTSVSETMARLSSKSGVIATIAIERTTSTVLQWTGTLGTIFSSRAGASLAQPGPAATSTNTTNSNSSSGGGNLERDGSGIGNSDSGEEQAFSDFAKMVWNYVNVTGQLVHDMDSEDELKLLRLRTRKHELVIVPDAKFLFVVVHDVPSS
;
A
#
# COMPACT_ATOMS: atom_id res chain seq x y z
N MET A 1 60.26 29.54 -17.59
CA MET A 1 58.80 29.42 -17.39
C MET A 1 58.34 28.19 -18.15
N THR A 2 58.03 27.10 -17.46
CA THR A 2 57.52 25.85 -18.06
C THR A 2 56.00 25.82 -17.87
N ASP A 3 55.28 26.02 -18.96
CA ASP A 3 53.81 26.02 -19.01
C ASP A 3 53.29 24.59 -19.18
N GLY A 4 52.41 24.18 -18.25
CA GLY A 4 51.79 22.87 -18.21
C GLY A 4 50.52 22.84 -19.05
N THR A 5 50.57 22.15 -20.19
CA THR A 5 49.39 21.89 -21.03
C THR A 5 48.78 20.52 -20.70
N ARG A 6 47.45 20.54 -20.63
CA ARG A 6 46.54 19.65 -19.90
C ARG A 6 46.33 18.31 -20.59
N MET A 7 46.17 17.27 -19.76
CA MET A 7 45.82 15.89 -20.11
C MET A 7 44.45 15.79 -20.81
N ALA A 8 44.40 14.88 -21.78
CA ALA A 8 43.22 14.40 -22.47
C ALA A 8 42.21 13.72 -21.53
N GLY A 9 40.92 13.94 -21.79
CA GLY A 9 39.81 13.26 -21.14
C GLY A 9 38.72 12.95 -22.15
N LEU A 10 38.74 11.71 -22.63
CA LEU A 10 37.84 11.02 -23.53
C LEU A 10 36.38 11.05 -23.04
N ASP A 11 35.51 11.82 -23.69
CA ASP A 11 34.06 11.77 -23.53
C ASP A 11 33.51 10.47 -24.14
N LYS A 12 33.37 9.46 -23.29
CA LYS A 12 32.67 8.22 -23.62
C LYS A 12 31.17 8.50 -23.68
N ASN A 13 30.58 8.23 -24.84
CA ASN A 13 29.17 7.92 -25.05
C ASN A 13 28.43 7.51 -23.76
N VAL A 14 27.56 8.38 -23.28
CA VAL A 14 26.32 7.95 -22.64
C VAL A 14 25.20 8.40 -23.54
N LEU A 15 24.72 7.45 -24.34
CA LEU A 15 23.51 7.56 -25.11
C LEU A 15 22.37 7.75 -24.10
N VAL A 16 21.96 9.00 -23.87
CA VAL A 16 20.78 9.33 -23.05
C VAL A 16 19.54 9.00 -23.88
N MET A 17 19.24 7.71 -23.96
CA MET A 17 17.94 7.21 -24.41
C MET A 17 17.10 6.98 -23.15
N THR A 18 16.78 8.05 -22.41
CA THR A 18 15.83 7.95 -21.31
C THR A 18 14.43 7.84 -21.90
N LEU A 19 13.93 6.61 -21.93
CA LEU A 19 12.52 6.29 -22.18
C LEU A 19 11.63 7.18 -21.29
N PRO A 20 10.67 7.92 -21.84
CA PRO A 20 9.69 8.64 -21.04
C PRO A 20 8.62 7.60 -20.59
N SER A 21 7.86 7.70 -19.50
CA SER A 21 7.55 8.88 -18.67
C SER A 21 6.41 8.58 -17.65
N SER A 22 6.35 7.39 -17.05
CA SER A 22 5.32 7.09 -16.04
C SER A 22 5.93 6.86 -14.65
N SER A 23 6.91 5.97 -14.52
CA SER A 23 7.54 5.67 -13.23
C SER A 23 8.30 6.85 -12.64
N THR A 24 9.04 7.61 -13.46
CA THR A 24 9.78 8.81 -13.01
C THR A 24 8.83 9.91 -12.51
N SER A 25 7.67 10.07 -13.15
CA SER A 25 6.67 11.06 -12.75
C SER A 25 5.97 10.67 -11.45
N VAL A 26 5.68 9.38 -11.24
CA VAL A 26 5.13 8.88 -9.97
C VAL A 26 6.15 9.05 -8.85
N SER A 27 7.41 8.66 -9.05
CA SER A 27 8.43 8.74 -8.00
C SER A 27 8.77 10.18 -7.61
N GLU A 28 8.85 11.10 -8.57
CA GLU A 28 9.03 12.54 -8.29
C GLU A 28 7.85 13.11 -7.51
N THR A 29 6.62 12.74 -7.87
CA THR A 29 5.41 13.15 -7.15
C THR A 29 5.40 12.60 -5.72
N MET A 30 5.75 11.33 -5.52
CA MET A 30 5.87 10.70 -4.21
C MET A 30 6.92 11.41 -3.33
N ALA A 31 8.06 11.82 -3.89
CA ALA A 31 9.09 12.57 -3.17
C ALA A 31 8.59 13.96 -2.73
N ARG A 32 7.82 14.64 -3.58
CA ARG A 32 7.21 15.95 -3.25
C ARG A 32 6.10 15.83 -2.21
N LEU A 33 5.28 14.78 -2.28
CA LEU A 33 4.19 14.56 -1.33
C LEU A 33 4.72 14.16 0.06
N SER A 34 5.67 13.23 0.11
CA SER A 34 6.24 12.75 1.37
C SER A 34 7.11 13.79 2.10
N SER A 35 7.69 14.75 1.39
CA SER A 35 8.45 15.86 1.99
C SER A 35 7.57 16.96 2.62
N LYS A 36 6.25 16.91 2.42
CA LYS A 36 5.34 17.89 2.97
C LYS A 36 5.13 17.66 4.47
N SER A 37 5.16 18.74 5.25
CA SER A 37 4.95 18.66 6.70
C SER A 37 3.60 18.01 7.04
N GLY A 38 3.62 17.11 8.01
CA GLY A 38 2.44 16.39 8.49
C GLY A 38 2.04 15.17 7.66
N VAL A 39 2.69 14.90 6.52
CA VAL A 39 2.47 13.65 5.75
C VAL A 39 3.21 12.50 6.43
N ILE A 40 2.47 11.43 6.74
CA ILE A 40 3.01 10.24 7.42
C ILE A 40 3.08 9.02 6.50
N ALA A 41 2.27 9.01 5.42
CA ALA A 41 2.33 7.98 4.40
C ALA A 41 1.86 8.55 3.06
N THR A 42 2.40 8.02 1.98
CA THR A 42 1.94 8.30 0.61
C THR A 42 1.90 7.00 -0.17
N ILE A 43 0.86 6.79 -0.97
CA ILE A 43 0.65 5.59 -1.76
C ILE A 43 0.22 6.00 -3.17
N ALA A 44 0.85 5.42 -4.18
CA ALA A 44 0.47 5.52 -5.59
C ALA A 44 -0.13 4.20 -6.04
N ILE A 45 -1.36 4.25 -6.55
CA ILE A 45 -2.12 3.09 -7.02
C ILE A 45 -2.40 3.27 -8.51
N GLU A 46 -2.29 2.22 -9.30
CA GLU A 46 -2.71 2.25 -10.71
C GLU A 46 -4.24 2.29 -10.81
N ARG A 47 -4.77 3.24 -11.60
CA ARG A 47 -6.21 3.51 -11.69
C ARG A 47 -7.01 2.34 -12.26
N THR A 48 -6.44 1.54 -13.15
CA THR A 48 -7.18 0.47 -13.83
C THR A 48 -7.16 -0.84 -13.05
N THR A 49 -6.01 -1.21 -12.48
CA THR A 49 -5.82 -2.54 -11.87
C THR A 49 -5.91 -2.54 -10.35
N SER A 50 -5.96 -1.37 -9.70
CA SER A 50 -5.83 -1.21 -8.25
C SER A 50 -4.50 -1.70 -7.67
N THR A 51 -3.48 -1.91 -8.53
CA THR A 51 -2.15 -2.35 -8.12
C THR A 51 -1.41 -1.22 -7.44
N VAL A 52 -0.73 -1.51 -6.33
CA VAL A 52 0.15 -0.56 -5.67
C VAL A 52 1.43 -0.42 -6.50
N LEU A 53 1.72 0.79 -6.97
CA LEU A 53 2.93 1.07 -7.74
C LEU A 53 4.10 1.41 -6.82
N GLN A 54 3.85 2.30 -5.85
CA GLN A 54 4.83 2.75 -4.87
C GLN A 54 4.12 3.17 -3.58
N TRP A 55 4.77 2.96 -2.44
CA TRP A 55 4.30 3.43 -1.14
C TRP A 55 5.47 3.90 -0.28
N THR A 56 5.19 4.77 0.68
CA THR A 56 6.12 5.27 1.69
C THR A 56 5.40 5.42 3.02
N GLY A 57 6.14 5.30 4.13
CA GLY A 57 5.58 5.29 5.47
C GLY A 57 5.10 3.90 5.91
N THR A 58 4.59 3.80 7.14
CA THR A 58 4.17 2.53 7.75
C THR A 58 2.65 2.47 7.84
N LEU A 59 2.04 1.43 7.29
CA LEU A 59 0.57 1.30 7.30
C LEU A 59 0.01 0.95 8.69
N GLY A 60 0.83 0.35 9.56
CA GLY A 60 0.46 -0.05 10.92
C GLY A 60 0.02 1.10 11.83
N THR A 61 0.44 2.33 11.54
CA THR A 61 -0.03 3.54 12.25
C THR A 61 -1.41 3.99 11.78
N ILE A 62 -1.80 3.62 10.55
CA ILE A 62 -3.06 4.01 9.91
C ILE A 62 -4.18 3.02 10.27
N PHE A 63 -3.86 1.72 10.34
CA PHE A 63 -4.82 0.65 10.69
C PHE A 63 -4.33 -0.21 11.86
N SER A 64 -4.07 0.41 13.01
CA SER A 64 -3.68 -0.31 14.23
C SER A 64 -4.74 -1.32 14.74
N SER A 65 -5.88 -1.48 14.05
CA SER A 65 -6.94 -2.44 14.37
C SER A 65 -6.83 -3.79 13.65
N ARG A 66 -5.98 -3.97 12.63
CA ARG A 66 -5.90 -5.24 11.89
C ARG A 66 -4.83 -6.20 12.43
N ALA A 67 -3.90 -5.72 13.26
CA ALA A 67 -2.86 -6.53 13.92
C ALA A 67 -3.34 -7.28 15.17
N GLY A 68 -4.66 -7.43 15.39
CA GLY A 68 -5.20 -8.00 16.63
C GLY A 68 -6.57 -8.65 16.54
N ALA A 69 -7.08 -8.98 15.35
CA ALA A 69 -8.31 -9.77 15.23
C ALA A 69 -8.02 -11.28 15.24
N SER A 70 -7.23 -11.75 16.21
CA SER A 70 -7.40 -13.10 16.75
C SER A 70 -8.49 -12.97 17.80
N LEU A 71 -9.73 -13.23 17.39
CA LEU A 71 -10.83 -13.44 18.33
C LEU A 71 -10.51 -14.71 19.11
N ALA A 72 -9.89 -14.52 20.28
CA ALA A 72 -9.96 -15.45 21.38
C ALA A 72 -11.44 -15.70 21.67
N GLN A 73 -11.93 -16.87 21.27
CA GLN A 73 -13.26 -17.31 21.66
C GLN A 73 -13.15 -18.02 23.02
N PRO A 74 -13.93 -17.58 24.03
CA PRO A 74 -13.96 -18.19 25.36
C PRO A 74 -14.66 -19.56 25.27
N GLY A 75 -14.14 -20.54 26.00
CA GLY A 75 -14.67 -21.91 25.99
C GLY A 75 -16.09 -22.03 26.55
N PRO A 76 -16.76 -23.16 26.26
CA PRO A 76 -17.73 -23.71 27.17
C PRO A 76 -17.32 -25.13 27.59
N ALA A 77 -17.36 -25.39 28.90
CA ALA A 77 -17.39 -26.75 29.42
C ALA A 77 -18.81 -27.34 29.20
N ALA A 78 -18.91 -28.47 28.49
CA ALA A 78 -19.91 -29.52 28.74
C ALA A 78 -19.60 -30.80 27.93
N THR A 79 -19.73 -31.92 28.63
CA THR A 79 -19.47 -33.32 28.29
C THR A 79 -20.55 -33.94 27.36
N SER A 80 -20.14 -34.98 26.60
CA SER A 80 -20.88 -36.22 26.28
C SER A 80 -21.33 -36.50 24.83
N THR A 81 -20.61 -37.46 24.22
CA THR A 81 -21.05 -38.67 23.46
C THR A 81 -22.01 -38.55 22.25
N ASN A 82 -21.55 -38.92 21.03
CA ASN A 82 -21.85 -40.19 20.34
C ASN A 82 -21.26 -40.25 18.88
N THR A 83 -20.35 -41.20 18.63
CA THR A 83 -20.39 -42.26 17.59
C THR A 83 -20.47 -41.95 16.06
N THR A 84 -19.35 -42.29 15.38
CA THR A 84 -19.18 -43.01 14.08
C THR A 84 -19.57 -42.34 12.74
N ASN A 85 -18.59 -42.12 11.83
CA ASN A 85 -18.24 -43.08 10.76
C ASN A 85 -17.00 -42.67 9.93
N SER A 86 -16.38 -43.70 9.36
CA SER A 86 -15.05 -43.87 8.77
C SER A 86 -14.84 -43.24 7.37
N ASN A 87 -13.59 -42.94 6.98
CA ASN A 87 -12.80 -43.74 6.02
C ASN A 87 -11.41 -43.13 5.65
N SER A 88 -10.37 -43.88 6.02
CA SER A 88 -9.10 -44.21 5.32
C SER A 88 -8.19 -43.20 4.60
N SER A 89 -6.93 -43.21 5.06
CA SER A 89 -5.64 -43.33 4.32
C SER A 89 -5.21 -42.17 3.41
N SER A 90 -3.97 -41.66 3.41
CA SER A 90 -2.65 -42.25 3.71
C SER A 90 -1.59 -41.13 3.82
N GLY A 91 -0.43 -41.43 4.39
CA GLY A 91 0.82 -40.68 4.13
C GLY A 91 1.35 -39.90 5.34
N GLY A 92 2.38 -40.44 5.99
CA GLY A 92 2.94 -39.96 7.24
C GLY A 92 3.92 -38.78 7.14
N GLY A 93 4.34 -38.32 8.31
CA GLY A 93 5.42 -37.35 8.51
C GLY A 93 5.27 -36.57 9.80
N ASN A 94 5.75 -37.13 10.91
CA ASN A 94 6.03 -36.39 12.14
C ASN A 94 7.00 -35.24 11.84
N LEU A 95 6.68 -34.02 12.27
CA LEU A 95 7.64 -32.95 12.52
C LEU A 95 7.05 -32.02 13.60
N GLU A 96 7.35 -32.35 14.85
CA GLU A 96 7.41 -31.39 15.94
C GLU A 96 8.40 -30.28 15.54
N ARG A 97 7.91 -29.05 15.39
CA ARG A 97 8.73 -27.84 15.55
C ARG A 97 7.93 -26.78 16.30
N ASP A 98 8.02 -26.91 17.62
CA ASP A 98 8.29 -25.73 18.45
C ASP A 98 9.52 -25.00 17.88
N GLY A 99 9.39 -23.70 17.66
CA GLY A 99 10.39 -22.95 16.91
C GLY A 99 9.87 -21.60 16.45
N SER A 100 9.78 -20.69 17.42
CA SER A 100 9.94 -19.25 17.21
C SER A 100 10.89 -18.96 16.03
N GLY A 101 10.31 -18.51 14.92
CA GLY A 101 11.04 -18.20 13.68
C GLY A 101 10.57 -16.88 13.13
N ILE A 102 11.26 -15.82 13.53
CA ILE A 102 11.27 -14.49 12.93
C ILE A 102 11.35 -14.66 11.40
N GLY A 103 10.25 -14.39 10.69
CA GLY A 103 10.14 -14.58 9.25
C GLY A 103 9.45 -13.39 8.58
N ASN A 104 10.28 -12.47 8.08
CA ASN A 104 9.98 -11.35 7.18
C ASN A 104 8.74 -10.48 7.44
N SER A 105 8.94 -9.38 8.16
CA SER A 105 8.00 -8.25 8.29
C SER A 105 7.63 -7.56 6.96
N ASP A 106 8.25 -7.93 5.85
CA ASP A 106 8.09 -7.31 4.52
C ASP A 106 6.82 -7.80 3.79
N SER A 107 6.55 -9.11 3.80
CA SER A 107 5.45 -9.72 3.04
C SER A 107 4.07 -9.40 3.61
N GLY A 108 3.98 -9.27 4.94
CA GLY A 108 2.72 -8.92 5.61
C GLY A 108 2.32 -7.47 5.39
N GLU A 109 3.30 -6.56 5.29
CA GLU A 109 3.04 -5.15 5.03
C GLU A 109 2.61 -4.92 3.58
N GLU A 110 3.29 -5.53 2.61
CA GLU A 110 2.92 -5.47 1.19
C GLU A 110 1.47 -5.94 0.95
N GLN A 111 1.08 -7.05 1.57
CA GLN A 111 -0.29 -7.55 1.49
C GLN A 111 -1.30 -6.55 2.08
N ALA A 112 -0.95 -5.88 3.19
CA ALA A 112 -1.81 -4.89 3.81
C ALA A 112 -2.00 -3.65 2.92
N PHE A 113 -0.93 -3.18 2.24
CA PHE A 113 -1.02 -2.10 1.26
C PHE A 113 -1.86 -2.49 0.05
N SER A 114 -1.72 -3.73 -0.45
CA SER A 114 -2.54 -4.25 -1.55
C SER A 114 -4.03 -4.27 -1.20
N ASP A 115 -4.38 -4.79 -0.03
CA ASP A 115 -5.76 -4.81 0.46
C ASP A 115 -6.32 -3.38 0.62
N PHE A 116 -5.51 -2.48 1.18
CA PHE A 116 -5.89 -1.07 1.35
C PHE A 116 -6.13 -0.38 0.01
N ALA A 117 -5.26 -0.61 -0.98
CA ALA A 117 -5.40 -0.03 -2.31
C ALA A 117 -6.69 -0.47 -3.00
N LYS A 118 -7.09 -1.74 -2.87
CA LYS A 118 -8.37 -2.24 -3.38
C LYS A 118 -9.56 -1.55 -2.71
N MET A 119 -9.51 -1.35 -1.39
CA MET A 119 -10.57 -0.64 -0.67
C MET A 119 -10.70 0.81 -1.13
N VAL A 120 -9.59 1.54 -1.24
CA VAL A 120 -9.58 2.93 -1.73
C VAL A 120 -10.08 2.99 -3.16
N TRP A 121 -9.58 2.12 -4.03
CA TRP A 121 -9.97 2.07 -5.43
C TRP A 121 -11.48 1.86 -5.60
N ASN A 122 -12.05 0.90 -4.86
CA ASN A 122 -13.49 0.66 -4.86
C ASN A 122 -14.28 1.88 -4.35
N TYR A 123 -13.82 2.52 -3.28
CA TYR A 123 -14.45 3.72 -2.73
C TYR A 123 -14.46 4.88 -3.72
N VAL A 124 -13.34 5.12 -4.42
CA VAL A 124 -13.25 6.15 -5.47
C VAL A 124 -14.20 5.83 -6.63
N ASN A 125 -14.33 4.56 -7.03
CA ASN A 125 -15.22 4.19 -8.14
C ASN A 125 -16.69 4.37 -7.79
N VAL A 126 -17.12 3.90 -6.63
CA VAL A 126 -18.50 4.08 -6.16
C VAL A 126 -18.83 5.57 -6.04
N THR A 127 -17.92 6.36 -5.48
CA THR A 127 -18.12 7.81 -5.33
C THR A 127 -18.08 8.54 -6.67
N GLY A 128 -17.22 8.11 -7.60
CA GLY A 128 -17.17 8.65 -8.96
C GLY A 128 -18.46 8.37 -9.74
N GLN A 129 -19.04 7.18 -9.59
CA GLN A 129 -20.34 6.86 -10.17
C GLN A 129 -21.44 7.74 -9.58
N LEU A 130 -21.44 7.96 -8.26
CA LEU A 130 -22.38 8.87 -7.63
C LEU A 130 -22.31 10.30 -8.21
N VAL A 131 -21.10 10.83 -8.41
CA VAL A 131 -20.91 12.16 -9.04
C VAL A 131 -21.46 12.17 -10.47
N HIS A 132 -21.15 11.13 -11.25
CA HIS A 132 -21.63 11.00 -12.63
C HIS A 132 -23.17 10.89 -12.71
N ASP A 133 -23.79 10.17 -11.77
CA ASP A 133 -25.25 10.03 -11.70
C ASP A 133 -25.94 11.35 -11.32
N MET A 134 -25.24 12.25 -10.62
CA MET A 134 -25.72 13.60 -10.33
C MET A 134 -25.60 14.53 -11.52
N ASP A 135 -24.46 14.49 -12.21
CA ASP A 135 -24.21 15.22 -13.46
C ASP A 135 -23.19 14.47 -14.31
N SER A 136 -23.60 14.08 -15.52
CA SER A 136 -22.75 13.32 -16.42
C SER A 136 -21.56 14.11 -16.98
N GLU A 137 -21.61 15.45 -16.89
CA GLU A 137 -20.52 16.34 -17.31
C GLU A 137 -19.53 16.64 -16.18
N ASP A 138 -19.86 16.26 -14.94
CA ASP A 138 -18.99 16.46 -13.78
C ASP A 138 -18.11 15.23 -13.49
N GLU A 139 -17.00 15.47 -12.79
CA GLU A 139 -16.00 14.44 -12.49
C GLU A 139 -15.41 14.58 -11.09
N LEU A 140 -15.18 13.44 -10.45
CA LEU A 140 -14.56 13.41 -9.14
C LEU A 140 -13.08 13.83 -9.22
N LYS A 141 -12.74 14.99 -8.66
CA LYS A 141 -11.37 15.53 -8.67
C LYS A 141 -10.55 15.26 -7.40
N LEU A 142 -11.19 15.19 -6.24
CA LEU A 142 -10.51 15.06 -4.97
C LEU A 142 -11.46 14.51 -3.92
N LEU A 143 -10.99 13.55 -3.14
CA LEU A 143 -11.65 13.12 -1.91
C LEU A 143 -10.75 13.42 -0.71
N ARG A 144 -11.37 13.90 0.36
CA ARG A 144 -10.69 14.17 1.62
C ARG A 144 -11.50 13.58 2.75
N LEU A 145 -10.90 12.64 3.48
CA LEU A 145 -11.55 11.90 4.54
C LEU A 145 -10.79 12.13 5.85
N ARG A 146 -11.38 12.91 6.74
CA ARG A 146 -10.80 13.18 8.06
C ARG A 146 -11.39 12.24 9.09
N THR A 147 -10.52 11.53 9.79
CA THR A 147 -10.82 10.75 10.99
C THR A 147 -10.31 11.50 12.22
N ARG A 148 -10.51 10.93 13.42
CA ARG A 148 -9.96 11.51 14.66
C ARG A 148 -8.43 11.55 14.68
N LYS A 149 -7.78 10.59 14.03
CA LYS A 149 -6.32 10.41 14.09
C LYS A 149 -5.64 10.89 12.81
N HIS A 150 -6.27 10.66 11.67
CA HIS A 150 -5.67 10.79 10.35
C HIS A 150 -6.58 11.52 9.39
N GLU A 151 -5.99 12.24 8.44
CA GLU A 151 -6.67 12.82 7.30
C GLU A 151 -6.12 12.20 6.01
N LEU A 152 -7.00 11.56 5.24
CA LEU A 152 -6.66 10.95 3.96
C LEU A 152 -7.05 11.93 2.85
N VAL A 153 -6.11 12.25 1.97
CA VAL A 153 -6.34 13.02 0.75
C VAL A 153 -6.12 12.09 -0.43
N ILE A 154 -7.18 11.82 -1.19
CA ILE A 154 -7.18 10.94 -2.35
C ILE A 154 -7.38 11.79 -3.60
N VAL A 155 -6.41 11.76 -4.49
CA VAL A 155 -6.43 12.52 -5.75
C VAL A 155 -6.51 11.52 -6.90
N PRO A 156 -7.70 11.32 -7.50
CA PRO A 156 -7.83 10.57 -8.73
C PRO A 156 -7.23 11.32 -9.93
N ASP A 157 -6.45 10.60 -10.72
CA ASP A 157 -5.91 10.99 -12.02
C ASP A 157 -6.36 9.96 -13.08
N ALA A 158 -6.18 10.27 -14.37
CA ALA A 158 -6.48 9.37 -15.48
C ALA A 158 -5.71 8.04 -15.39
N LYS A 159 -4.48 8.07 -14.85
CA LYS A 159 -3.60 6.88 -14.77
C LYS A 159 -3.42 6.35 -13.34
N PHE A 160 -3.49 7.24 -12.35
CA PHE A 160 -3.09 6.93 -10.99
C PHE A 160 -4.12 7.40 -9.98
N LEU A 161 -4.11 6.80 -8.80
CA LEU A 161 -4.71 7.35 -7.58
C LEU A 161 -3.57 7.65 -6.61
N PHE A 162 -3.43 8.91 -6.21
CA PHE A 162 -2.53 9.26 -5.12
C PHE A 162 -3.31 9.32 -3.81
N VAL A 163 -2.80 8.64 -2.80
CA VAL A 163 -3.34 8.69 -1.44
C VAL A 163 -2.26 9.26 -0.54
N VAL A 164 -2.58 10.36 0.13
CA VAL A 164 -1.72 11.02 1.11
C VAL A 164 -2.38 10.92 2.46
N VAL A 165 -1.65 10.47 3.46
CA VAL A 165 -2.14 10.38 4.83
C VAL A 165 -1.41 11.41 5.67
N HIS A 166 -2.18 12.29 6.30
CA HIS A 166 -1.71 13.29 7.23
C HIS A 166 -2.06 12.90 8.67
N ASP A 167 -1.16 13.19 9.60
CA ASP A 167 -1.48 13.16 11.02
C ASP A 167 -2.42 14.33 11.36
N VAL A 168 -3.44 14.08 12.18
CA VAL A 168 -4.36 15.11 12.64
C VAL A 168 -4.01 15.42 14.10
N PRO A 169 -3.45 16.61 14.40
CA PRO A 169 -3.12 16.96 15.77
C PRO A 169 -4.39 16.93 16.62
N SER A 170 -4.31 16.25 17.76
CA SER A 170 -5.39 16.20 18.75
C SER A 170 -5.55 17.60 19.33
N SER A 171 -6.66 18.27 19.02
CA SER A 171 -7.04 19.56 19.64
C SER A 171 -7.65 19.35 21.01
#